data_AF-A0A8K0R7L1-F1
#
_entry.id   AF-A0A8K0R7L1-F1
#
_cell.length_a   1.000
_cell.length_b   1.000
_cell.length_c   1.000
_cell.angle_alpha   90.00
_cell.angle_beta   90.00
_cell.angle_gamma   90.00
#
_symmetry.space_group_name_H-M   'P 1'
#
loop_
_entity.id
_entity.type
_entity.pdbx_description
1 polymer ?
#
loop_
_entity_poly.entity_id
_entity_poly.type
_entity_poly.pdbx_seq_one_letter_code
_entity_poly.pdbx_strand_id
1 'polypeptide(L)'
;MGSKGCWTCRRRKVRCDRAFPDCQNCAKSIIVCEGYGKRLKWPRDQQLVAAVAKPSLRETQATFHHSTGKWVNVVPVDINLHIIGSISTGAGK
;
A
#
# COMPACT_ATOMS: atom_id res chain seq x y z
N MET A 1 -5.79 -18.73 -17.42
CA MET A 1 -4.79 -17.73 -17.88
C MET A 1 -3.91 -17.31 -16.71
N GLY A 2 -2.62 -17.61 -16.75
CA GLY A 2 -1.68 -17.26 -15.67
C GLY A 2 -1.45 -15.75 -15.57
N SER A 3 -1.69 -15.19 -14.39
CA SER A 3 -1.69 -13.77 -14.05
C SER A 3 -0.37 -13.01 -14.28
N LYS A 4 0.69 -13.60 -14.83
CA LYS A 4 2.02 -12.94 -14.99
C LYS A 4 2.42 -12.62 -16.45
N GLY A 5 1.48 -12.42 -17.37
CA GLY A 5 1.79 -11.97 -18.74
C GLY A 5 2.04 -10.45 -18.82
N CYS A 6 2.70 -9.97 -19.88
CA CYS A 6 2.86 -8.53 -20.13
C CYS A 6 1.49 -7.86 -20.33
N TRP A 7 1.42 -6.54 -20.13
CA TRP A 7 0.17 -5.78 -20.24
C TRP A 7 -0.45 -5.85 -21.63
N THR A 8 0.36 -5.84 -22.68
CA THR A 8 -0.10 -5.97 -24.07
C THR A 8 -0.81 -7.31 -24.29
N CYS A 9 -0.20 -8.43 -23.88
CA CYS A 9 -0.82 -9.76 -24.01
C CYS A 9 -2.04 -9.92 -23.11
N ARG A 10 -2.03 -9.33 -21.91
CA ARG A 10 -3.20 -9.35 -21.00
C ARG A 10 -4.38 -8.60 -21.62
N ARG A 11 -4.15 -7.42 -22.22
CA ARG A 11 -5.17 -6.65 -22.93
C ARG A 11 -5.72 -7.42 -24.14
N ARG A 12 -4.84 -8.07 -24.90
CA ARG A 12 -5.19 -8.90 -26.06
C ARG A 12 -5.78 -10.28 -25.70
N LYS A 13 -5.83 -10.65 -24.42
CA LYS A 13 -6.30 -11.95 -23.91
C LYS A 13 -5.58 -13.16 -24.54
N VAL A 14 -4.30 -13.01 -24.90
CA VAL A 14 -3.45 -14.08 -25.46
C VAL A 14 -2.45 -14.58 -24.43
N ARG A 15 -1.95 -15.82 -24.61
CA ARG A 15 -0.88 -16.37 -23.77
C ARG A 15 0.41 -15.57 -24.00
N CYS A 16 1.09 -15.21 -22.92
CA CYS A 16 2.37 -14.50 -22.95
C CYS A 16 3.51 -15.49 -22.69
N ASP A 17 4.54 -15.43 -23.52
CA ASP A 17 5.78 -16.22 -23.45
C ASP A 17 6.80 -15.68 -22.40
N ARG A 18 6.62 -14.44 -21.93
CA ARG A 18 7.44 -13.80 -20.89
C ARG A 18 8.94 -13.66 -21.23
N ALA A 19 9.31 -13.63 -22.51
CA ALA A 19 10.67 -13.27 -22.90
C ALA A 19 11.04 -11.83 -22.48
N PHE A 20 12.33 -11.56 -22.34
CA PHE A 20 12.90 -10.25 -21.99
C PHE A 20 13.87 -9.83 -23.10
N PRO A 21 13.93 -8.54 -23.52
CA PRO A 21 13.20 -7.38 -23.00
C PRO A 21 11.71 -7.31 -23.37
N ASP A 22 11.34 -7.92 -24.51
CA ASP A 22 9.97 -7.95 -25.02
C ASP A 22 9.46 -9.39 -25.21
N CYS A 23 8.14 -9.56 -25.09
CA CYS A 23 7.51 -10.85 -25.35
C CYS A 23 7.55 -11.18 -26.85
N GLN A 24 7.81 -12.45 -27.20
CA GLN A 24 7.84 -12.91 -28.60
C GLN A 24 6.52 -12.65 -29.32
N ASN A 25 5.38 -12.78 -28.61
CA ASN A 25 4.08 -12.51 -29.20
C ASN A 25 3.88 -11.02 -29.57
N CYS A 26 4.51 -10.14 -28.79
CA CYS A 26 4.52 -8.69 -28.97
C CYS A 26 5.40 -8.32 -30.16
N ALA A 27 6.63 -8.87 -30.18
CA ALA A 27 7.59 -8.69 -31.27
C ALA A 27 7.04 -9.16 -32.63
N LYS A 28 6.47 -10.37 -32.69
CA LYS A 28 5.86 -10.91 -33.92
C LYS A 28 4.67 -10.12 -34.43
N SER A 29 3.91 -9.51 -33.51
CA SER A 29 2.77 -8.66 -33.88
C SER A 29 3.19 -7.24 -34.25
N ILE A 30 4.47 -6.88 -34.10
CA ILE A 30 5.00 -5.52 -34.30
C ILE A 30 4.24 -4.51 -33.42
N ILE A 31 3.98 -4.88 -32.15
CA ILE A 31 3.32 -4.03 -31.17
C ILE A 31 4.26 -3.82 -29.99
N VAL A 32 4.30 -2.59 -29.48
CA VAL A 32 5.08 -2.23 -28.29
C VAL A 32 4.65 -3.07 -27.08
N CYS A 33 5.61 -3.73 -26.44
CA CYS A 33 5.38 -4.43 -25.20
C CYS A 33 5.33 -3.41 -24.06
N GLU A 34 4.19 -3.34 -23.37
CA GLU A 34 4.03 -2.47 -22.20
C GLU A 34 4.66 -3.06 -20.92
N GLY A 35 5.47 -4.12 -21.05
CA GLY A 35 6.18 -4.77 -19.95
C GLY A 35 5.30 -5.55 -18.97
N TYR A 36 5.93 -5.98 -17.86
CA TYR A 36 5.37 -6.93 -16.88
C TYR A 36 5.08 -6.30 -15.49
N GLY A 37 5.46 -5.03 -15.27
CA GLY A 37 5.40 -4.38 -13.96
C GLY A 37 3.98 -4.04 -13.45
N LYS A 38 3.85 -3.63 -12.19
CA LYS A 38 2.59 -3.13 -11.63
C LYS A 38 2.33 -1.69 -12.10
N ARG A 39 1.11 -1.39 -12.57
CA ARG A 39 0.70 -0.01 -12.91
C ARG A 39 0.21 0.69 -11.64
N LEU A 40 1.09 1.45 -11.02
CA LEU A 40 0.72 2.33 -9.90
C LEU A 40 -0.09 3.51 -10.45
N LYS A 41 -1.17 3.89 -9.78
CA LYS A 41 -1.91 5.11 -10.04
C LYS A 41 -1.66 6.05 -8.88
N TRP A 42 -1.15 7.24 -9.16
CA TRP A 42 -1.12 8.29 -8.15
C TRP A 42 -2.52 8.90 -8.04
N PRO A 43 -3.12 8.93 -6.84
CA PRO A 43 -4.38 9.63 -6.62
C PRO A 43 -4.17 11.12 -6.91
N ARG A 44 -4.83 11.62 -7.95
CA ARG A 44 -4.99 13.07 -8.17
C ARG A 44 -6.11 13.55 -7.25
N ASP A 45 -6.00 14.79 -6.79
CA ASP A 45 -6.78 15.36 -5.69
C ASP A 45 -8.27 14.95 -5.68
N GLN A 46 -8.79 14.73 -4.46
CA GLN A 46 -10.15 14.30 -4.07
C GLN A 46 -10.49 12.79 -4.08
N GLN A 47 -9.56 11.86 -4.39
CA GLN A 47 -9.84 10.40 -4.29
C GLN A 47 -8.94 9.62 -3.32
N LEU A 48 -8.47 10.24 -2.24
CA LEU A 48 -7.49 9.64 -1.32
C LEU A 48 -8.06 8.65 -0.28
N VAL A 49 -9.38 8.45 -0.17
CA VAL A 49 -9.94 7.72 0.98
C VAL A 49 -10.40 6.29 0.71
N ALA A 50 -10.62 5.89 -0.55
CA ALA A 50 -11.24 4.58 -0.83
C ALA A 50 -10.28 3.37 -0.83
N ALA A 51 -8.99 3.58 -1.15
CA ALA A 51 -8.02 2.50 -1.30
C ALA A 51 -7.14 2.26 -0.05
N VAL A 52 -7.01 3.25 0.83
CA VAL A 52 -6.14 3.17 2.02
C VAL A 52 -6.91 2.76 3.28
N ALA A 53 -8.22 3.01 3.37
CA ALA A 53 -8.95 2.79 4.61
C ALA A 53 -10.34 2.22 4.36
N LYS A 54 -10.43 0.89 4.22
CA LYS A 54 -11.47 0.17 4.94
C LYS A 54 -10.74 -0.65 6.00
N PRO A 55 -10.44 -0.11 7.20
CA PRO A 55 -10.33 -1.02 8.32
C PRO A 55 -11.65 -1.79 8.34
N SER A 56 -11.56 -3.11 8.18
CA SER A 56 -12.66 -4.02 8.46
C SER A 56 -13.37 -3.51 9.72
N LEU A 57 -14.69 -3.31 9.65
CA LEU A 57 -15.53 -2.85 10.77
C LEU A 57 -15.59 -3.92 11.87
N ARG A 58 -14.45 -4.23 12.45
CA ARG A 58 -14.22 -5.18 13.54
C ARG A 58 -12.85 -4.86 14.12
N GLU A 59 -12.73 -3.71 14.78
CA GLU A 59 -11.80 -3.62 15.89
C GLU A 59 -12.41 -2.67 16.92
N THR A 60 -12.50 -3.19 18.14
CA THR A 60 -13.37 -2.78 19.23
C THR A 60 -13.09 -1.36 19.70
N GLN A 61 -14.17 -0.66 20.07
CA GLN A 61 -14.16 0.63 20.77
C GLN A 61 -13.19 0.59 21.96
N ALA A 62 -12.05 1.27 21.84
CA ALA A 62 -11.30 1.76 22.99
C ALA A 62 -11.32 3.28 22.91
N THR A 63 -12.30 3.89 23.57
CA THR A 63 -12.40 5.34 23.73
C THR A 63 -11.27 5.82 24.64
N PHE A 64 -10.18 6.32 24.06
CA PHE A 64 -9.22 7.15 24.77
C PHE A 64 -9.54 8.61 24.50
N HIS A 65 -10.18 9.26 25.48
CA HIS A 65 -10.32 10.72 25.51
C HIS A 65 -9.00 11.33 25.97
N HIS A 66 -8.19 11.86 25.04
CA HIS A 66 -7.24 12.90 25.38
C HIS A 66 -7.71 14.21 24.75
N SER A 67 -7.91 15.18 25.62
CA SER A 67 -8.26 16.57 25.32
C SER A 67 -7.23 17.16 24.35
N THR A 68 -7.72 17.88 23.34
CA THR A 68 -6.97 18.73 22.39
C THR A 68 -6.04 18.02 21.38
N GLY A 69 -6.53 17.95 20.14
CA GLY A 69 -5.73 17.66 18.94
C GLY A 69 -6.08 16.34 18.26
N LYS A 70 -6.73 16.40 17.09
CA LYS A 70 -6.99 15.24 16.24
C LYS A 70 -5.72 14.92 15.44
N TRP A 71 -4.96 13.92 15.88
CA TRP A 71 -3.80 13.41 15.15
C TRP A 71 -4.28 12.42 14.10
N VAL A 72 -4.16 12.78 12.82
CA VAL A 72 -4.38 11.82 11.73
C VAL A 72 -3.14 10.93 11.61
N ASN A 73 -3.35 9.62 11.73
CA ASN A 73 -2.37 8.54 11.53
C ASN A 73 -1.43 8.17 12.70
N VAL A 74 -1.70 8.58 13.95
CA VAL A 74 -0.98 8.06 15.13
C VAL A 74 -1.80 6.94 15.76
N VAL A 75 -1.26 5.73 15.81
CA VAL A 75 -1.82 4.60 16.55
C VAL A 75 -1.14 4.46 17.93
N PRO A 76 -1.80 3.88 18.95
CA PRO A 76 -1.25 3.79 20.30
C PRO A 76 0.14 3.12 20.40
N VAL A 77 0.49 2.25 19.44
CA VAL A 77 1.82 1.63 19.37
C VAL A 77 2.93 2.62 18.98
N ASP A 78 2.60 3.70 18.26
CA ASP A 78 3.57 4.74 17.88
C ASP A 78 4.04 5.56 19.08
N ILE A 79 3.22 5.64 20.14
CA ILE A 79 3.50 6.39 21.38
C ILE A 79 4.38 5.57 22.35
N ASN A 80 4.38 4.24 22.22
CA ASN A 80 5.01 3.33 23.18
C ASN A 80 6.55 3.25 23.10
N LEU A 81 7.20 4.21 22.42
CA LEU A 81 8.67 4.31 22.39
C LEU A 81 9.24 5.41 23.31
N HIS A 82 8.43 6.06 24.16
CA HIS A 82 8.95 7.14 25.04
C HIS A 82 8.71 6.99 26.54
N ILE A 83 8.27 5.83 27.03
CA ILE A 83 8.12 5.61 28.49
C ILE A 83 8.67 4.24 28.91
N ILE A 84 9.94 3.96 28.61
CA ILE A 84 10.78 3.08 29.44
C ILE A 84 12.16 3.72 29.54
N GLY A 85 12.24 4.84 30.25
CA GLY A 85 13.51 5.54 30.46
C GLY A 85 13.55 6.53 31.62
N SER A 86 12.43 6.75 32.33
CA SER A 86 12.37 7.80 33.36
C SER A 86 11.91 7.33 34.74
N ILE A 87 11.74 6.02 34.95
CA ILE A 87 11.46 5.46 36.28
C ILE A 87 12.76 5.08 36.99
N SER A 88 13.60 6.06 37.27
CA SER A 88 14.53 5.98 38.39
C SER A 88 14.95 7.39 38.82
N THR A 89 14.99 7.58 40.13
CA THR A 89 15.47 8.77 40.87
C THR A 89 14.42 9.83 41.18
N GLY A 90 13.96 9.84 42.44
CA GLY A 90 13.21 10.97 42.99
C GLY A 90 12.53 10.76 44.35
N ALA A 91 13.07 9.94 45.24
CA ALA A 91 12.68 9.99 46.66
C ALA A 91 13.33 11.24 47.30
N GLY A 92 12.54 12.14 47.87
CA GLY A 92 13.10 13.22 48.70
C GLY A 92 12.19 14.40 48.96
N LYS A 93 11.26 14.24 49.90
CA LYS A 93 10.99 15.08 51.08
C LYS A 93 9.61 14.76 51.65
#